data_AF-A0A924WKG0-F1
#
_entry.id   AF-A0A924WKG0-F1
#
_cell.length_a   1.000
_cell.length_b   1.000
_cell.length_c   1.000
_cell.angle_alpha   90.00
_cell.angle_beta   90.00
_cell.angle_gamma   90.00
#
_symmetry.space_group_name_H-M   'P 1'
#
loop_
_entity.id
_entity.type
_entity.pdbx_description
1 polymer ?
#
loop_
_entity_poly.entity_id
_entity_poly.type
_entity_poly.pdbx_seq_one_letter_code
_entity_poly.pdbx_strand_id
1 'polypeptide(L)'
;MTIDVPGLLKARGQQVERYIAAAMSQWHGAPPRLLESIDYSLSAGGKRLRPALILEMFDALTPGDADAGRESALSSAAAMELV
;
A
#
# COMPACT_ATOMS: atom_id res chain seq x y z
N MET A 1 -7.49 22.74 -12.76
CA MET A 1 -7.13 22.06 -11.49
C MET A 1 -5.92 21.19 -11.78
N THR A 2 -4.75 21.53 -11.24
CA THR A 2 -3.51 20.79 -11.49
C THR A 2 -3.37 19.72 -10.40
N ILE A 3 -3.26 18.46 -10.79
CA ILE A 3 -3.06 17.37 -9.82
C ILE A 3 -1.57 17.32 -9.45
N ASP A 4 -1.26 17.42 -8.17
CA ASP A 4 0.08 17.13 -7.65
C ASP A 4 0.32 15.62 -7.63
N VAL A 5 0.76 15.09 -8.77
CA VAL A 5 1.03 13.65 -8.94
C VAL A 5 2.07 13.16 -7.95
N PRO A 6 3.24 13.82 -7.75
CA PRO A 6 4.20 13.38 -6.73
C PRO A 6 3.62 13.31 -5.32
N GLY A 7 2.85 14.33 -4.90
CA GLY A 7 2.20 14.35 -3.59
C GLY A 7 1.20 13.20 -3.43
N LEU A 8 0.40 12.94 -4.47
CA LEU A 8 -0.56 11.84 -4.50
C LEU A 8 0.12 10.47 -4.39
N LEU A 9 1.16 10.22 -5.20
CA LEU A 9 1.90 8.96 -5.15
C LEU A 9 2.53 8.72 -3.77
N LYS A 10 3.10 9.78 -3.17
CA LYS A 10 3.66 9.71 -1.81
C LYS A 10 2.59 9.37 -0.77
N ALA A 11 1.43 10.03 -0.83
CA ALA A 11 0.33 9.79 0.11
C ALA A 11 -0.23 8.37 0.01
N ARG A 12 -0.43 7.85 -1.21
CA ARG A 12 -0.89 6.46 -1.43
C ARG A 12 0.16 5.44 -1.02
N GLY A 13 1.44 5.70 -1.32
CA GLY A 13 2.55 4.88 -0.85
C GLY A 13 2.55 4.71 0.67
N GLN A 14 2.41 5.81 1.41
CA GLN A 14 2.35 5.79 2.88
C GLN A 14 1.12 5.07 3.45
N GLN A 15 0.00 5.02 2.73
CA GLN A 15 -1.17 4.21 3.14
C GLN A 15 -0.83 2.72 3.03
N VAL A 16 -0.21 2.30 1.93
CA VAL A 16 0.18 0.90 1.70
C VAL A 16 1.31 0.46 2.64
N GLU A 17 2.32 1.30 2.85
CA GLU A 17 3.42 0.99 3.79
C GLU A 17 2.90 0.76 5.21
N ARG A 18 1.97 1.60 5.69
CA ARG A 18 1.32 1.40 7.01
C ARG A 18 0.51 0.11 7.06
N TYR A 19 -0.20 -0.22 5.98
CA TYR A 19 -0.99 -1.45 5.90
C TYR A 19 -0.08 -2.69 5.96
N ILE A 20 1.02 -2.70 5.19
CA ILE A 20 1.98 -3.81 5.20
C ILE A 20 2.65 -3.94 6.57
N ALA A 21 3.10 -2.84 7.18
CA ALA A 21 3.70 -2.88 8.52
C ALA A 21 2.76 -3.47 9.58
N ALA A 22 1.48 -3.08 9.55
CA ALA A 22 0.46 -3.63 10.44
C ALA A 22 0.16 -5.12 10.18
N ALA A 23 0.25 -5.57 8.93
CA ALA A 23 0.12 -6.98 8.59
C ALA A 23 1.34 -7.79 9.08
N MET A 24 2.56 -7.27 8.86
CA MET A 24 3.81 -7.90 9.29
C MET A 24 3.92 -8.02 10.82
N SER A 25 3.41 -7.04 11.58
CA SER A 25 3.44 -7.10 13.06
C SER A 25 2.63 -8.26 13.64
N GLN A 26 1.77 -8.90 12.84
CA GLN A 26 0.97 -10.05 13.26
C GLN A 26 1.67 -11.40 13.02
N TRP A 27 2.86 -11.41 12.40
CA TRP A 27 3.59 -12.63 12.03
C TRP A 27 4.46 -13.17 13.18
N HIS A 28 3.84 -13.73 14.21
CA HIS A 28 4.49 -14.20 15.44
C HIS A 28 5.43 -15.42 15.29
N GLY A 29 5.43 -16.09 14.13
CA GLY A 29 6.23 -17.30 13.87
C GLY A 29 7.32 -17.14 12.80
N ALA A 30 7.46 -15.95 12.21
CA ALA A 30 8.42 -15.72 11.14
C ALA A 30 9.84 -15.49 11.70
N PRO A 31 10.90 -16.03 11.06
CA PRO A 31 12.27 -15.76 11.47
C PRO A 31 12.60 -14.26 11.44
N PRO A 32 13.21 -13.67 12.49
CA PRO A 32 13.48 -12.23 12.54
C PRO A 32 14.27 -11.71 11.33
N ARG A 33 15.32 -12.44 10.90
CA ARG A 33 16.13 -12.06 9.73
C ARG A 33 15.33 -12.03 8.42
N LEU A 34 14.30 -12.86 8.30
CA LEU A 34 13.42 -12.85 7.13
C LEU A 34 12.56 -11.58 7.13
N LEU A 35 11.98 -11.23 8.28
CA LEU A 35 11.19 -10.02 8.45
C LEU A 35 12.02 -8.77 8.15
N GLU A 36 13.23 -8.70 8.68
CA GLU A 36 14.20 -7.61 8.40
C GLU A 36 14.52 -7.51 6.91
N SER A 37 14.69 -8.65 6.22
CA SER A 37 15.01 -8.67 4.79
C SER A 37 13.83 -8.19 3.93
N ILE A 38 12.60 -8.55 4.31
CA ILE A 38 11.37 -8.08 3.66
C ILE A 38 11.22 -6.57 3.88
N ASP A 39 11.35 -6.10 5.13
CA ASP A 39 11.24 -4.69 5.47
C ASP A 39 12.29 -3.84 4.75
N TYR A 40 13.54 -4.30 4.70
CA TYR A 40 14.61 -3.64 3.96
C TYR A 40 14.26 -3.50 2.47
N SER A 41 13.78 -4.58 1.84
CA SER A 41 13.45 -4.60 0.41
C SER A 41 12.28 -3.67 0.09
N LEU A 42 11.26 -3.63 0.96
CA LEU A 42 10.11 -2.76 0.80
C LEU A 42 10.45 -1.29 1.06
N SER A 43 11.30 -1.03 2.05
CA SER A 43 11.74 0.31 2.45
C SER A 43 12.78 0.92 1.50
N ALA A 44 13.40 0.11 0.63
CA ALA A 44 14.44 0.54 -0.32
C ALA A 44 14.00 1.55 -1.40
N GLY A 45 12.75 2.03 -1.33
CA GLY A 45 12.25 3.11 -2.16
C GLY A 45 11.69 2.63 -3.49
N GLY A 46 10.64 3.32 -3.93
CA GLY A 46 9.98 3.11 -5.21
C GLY A 46 9.02 4.26 -5.47
N LYS A 47 8.62 4.47 -6.73
CA LYS A 47 7.65 5.53 -7.07
C LYS A 47 6.23 5.22 -6.59
N ARG A 48 6.00 4.03 -6.02
CA ARG A 48 4.70 3.52 -5.52
C ARG A 48 3.57 3.67 -6.54
N LEU A 49 3.89 3.57 -7.82
CA LEU A 49 2.95 3.80 -8.92
C LEU A 49 1.87 2.72 -8.96
N ARG A 50 2.25 1.45 -8.84
CA ARG A 50 1.32 0.31 -8.89
C ARG A 50 0.27 0.38 -7.77
N PRO A 51 0.64 0.51 -6.48
CA PRO A 51 -0.36 0.64 -5.42
C PRO A 51 -1.21 1.90 -5.55
N ALA A 52 -0.63 3.02 -5.99
CA ALA A 52 -1.40 4.25 -6.20
C ALA A 52 -2.48 4.08 -7.27
N LEU A 53 -2.18 3.45 -8.40
CA LEU A 53 -3.16 3.21 -9.47
C LEU A 53 -4.35 2.36 -9.00
N ILE A 54 -4.12 1.35 -8.17
CA ILE A 54 -5.19 0.51 -7.62
C ILE A 54 -6.12 1.35 -6.73
N LEU A 55 -5.56 2.17 -5.84
CA LEU A 55 -6.34 3.00 -4.92
C LEU A 55 -7.08 4.14 -5.64
N GLU A 56 -6.44 4.80 -6.60
CA GLU A 56 -7.10 5.84 -7.41
C GLU A 56 -8.19 5.24 -8.29
N MET A 57 -8.01 4.03 -8.83
CA MET A 57 -9.05 3.34 -9.59
C MET A 57 -10.25 3.00 -8.69
N PHE A 58 -10.02 2.52 -7.47
CA PHE A 58 -11.09 2.26 -6.51
C PHE A 58 -11.87 3.55 -6.18
N ASP A 59 -11.18 4.64 -5.86
CA ASP A 59 -11.79 5.93 -5.53
C ASP A 59 -12.56 6.52 -6.73
N ALA A 60 -12.06 6.34 -7.96
CA ALA A 60 -12.73 6.81 -9.17
C ALA A 60 -13.99 6.02 -9.53
N LEU A 61 -13.99 4.71 -9.27
CA LEU A 61 -15.11 3.81 -9.58
C LEU A 61 -16.17 3.76 -8.47
N THR A 62 -15.82 4.23 -7.26
CA THR A 62 -16.68 4.13 -6.09
C THR A 62 -16.91 5.49 -5.43
N PRO A 63 -17.63 6.41 -6.09
CA PRO A 63 -17.90 7.72 -5.52
C PRO A 63 -18.89 7.61 -4.35
N GLY A 64 -18.45 8.02 -3.15
CA GLY A 64 -19.26 8.02 -1.92
C GLY A 64 -19.05 6.77 -1.07
N ASP A 65 -18.49 6.98 0.13
CA ASP A 65 -18.17 6.01 1.21
C ASP A 65 -18.60 4.55 1.02
N ALA A 66 -17.87 3.84 0.15
CA ALA A 66 -17.87 2.39 0.16
C ALA A 66 -16.76 1.88 1.08
N ASP A 67 -16.95 2.08 2.38
CA ASP A 67 -16.10 1.49 3.42
C ASP A 67 -15.93 -0.02 3.21
N ALA A 68 -16.98 -0.70 2.74
CA ALA A 68 -16.98 -2.13 2.45
C ALA A 68 -15.91 -2.58 1.43
N GLY A 69 -15.48 -1.72 0.50
CA GLY A 69 -14.48 -2.06 -0.52
C GLY A 69 -13.07 -1.52 -0.23
N ARG A 70 -12.94 -0.56 0.69
CA ARG A 70 -11.70 0.16 0.95
C ARG A 70 -10.59 -0.74 1.50
N GLU A 71 -10.96 -1.64 2.41
CA GLU A 71 -10.02 -2.62 2.96
C GLU A 71 -9.48 -3.57 1.87
N SER A 72 -10.37 -4.08 1.00
CA SER A 72 -9.96 -4.94 -0.11
C SER A 72 -9.08 -4.22 -1.12
N ALA A 73 -9.34 -2.93 -1.39
CA ALA A 73 -8.49 -2.11 -2.24
C ALA A 73 -7.09 -1.92 -1.64
N LEU A 74 -7.00 -1.65 -0.33
CA LEU A 74 -5.72 -1.54 0.39
C LEU A 74 -4.97 -2.87 0.40
N SER A 75 -5.65 -3.98 0.67
CA SER A 75 -5.08 -5.32 0.65
C SER A 75 -4.53 -5.68 -0.74
N SER A 76 -5.27 -5.36 -1.81
CA SER A 76 -4.84 -5.59 -3.19
C SER A 76 -3.64 -4.73 -3.58
N ALA A 77 -3.63 -3.45 -3.16
CA ALA A 77 -2.52 -2.55 -3.39
C ALA A 77 -1.24 -3.01 -2.66
N ALA A 78 -1.39 -3.50 -1.42
CA ALA A 78 -0.31 -4.08 -0.64
C ALA A 78 0.24 -5.37 -1.27
N ALA A 79 -0.64 -6.28 -1.69
CA ALA A 79 -0.25 -7.51 -2.38
C ALA A 79 0.55 -7.21 -3.65
N MET A 80 0.13 -6.22 -4.44
CA MET A 80 0.84 -5.81 -5.65
C MET A 80 2.24 -5.27 -5.37
N GLU A 81 2.47 -4.63 -4.22
CA GLU A 81 3.79 -4.11 -3.86
C GLU A 81 4.73 -5.18 -3.29
N LEU A 82 4.19 -6.33 -2.87
CA LEU A 82 4.93 -7.50 -2.38
C LEU A 82 5.40 -8.47 -3.49
N VAL A 83 5.00 -8.21 -4.75
CA VAL A 83 5.42 -8.95 -5.96
C VAL A 83 6.39 -8.09 -6.77
#